data_AF-A0A965B685-F1
#
_entry.id   AF-A0A965B685-F1
#
_cell.length_a   1.000
_cell.length_b   1.000
_cell.length_c   1.000
_cell.angle_alpha   90.00
_cell.angle_beta   90.00
_cell.angle_gamma   90.00
#
_symmetry.space_group_name_H-M   'P 1'
#
loop_
_entity.id
_entity.type
_entity.pdbx_description
1 polymer ?
#
loop_
_entity_poly.entity_id
_entity_poly.type
_entity_poly.pdbx_seq_one_letter_code
_entity_poly.pdbx_strand_id
1 'polypeptide(L)'
;MGLFTKRKDRSTKRAEARALKAKAKLEARLSAKNEKRRIRAVERTENRAIKAGLKAQRDADRAAVKVAHTQLRTVREGKILAPGRVKRAMRVSRLLAPVVVPVAYRAATATRGAIDEWRADRLGVPLTQLGQFSGQGGRLSARIAGAERSLRVITERKPKDAESKQFVAAMTDRLGDLSAAVTAA
;
A
#
# COMPACT_ATOMS: atom_id res chain seq x y z
N MET A 1 -55.40 50.84 83.62
CA MET A 1 -56.52 49.88 83.50
C MET A 1 -55.95 48.50 83.21
N GLY A 2 -55.93 47.64 84.23
CA GLY A 2 -55.17 46.38 84.23
C GLY A 2 -55.75 45.29 83.33
N LEU A 3 -54.85 44.58 82.64
CA LEU A 3 -55.14 43.44 81.78
C LEU A 3 -55.70 42.26 82.59
N PHE A 4 -57.01 42.02 82.53
CA PHE A 4 -57.61 40.74 82.90
C PHE A 4 -57.97 39.97 81.62
N THR A 5 -57.00 39.23 81.07
CA THR A 5 -57.30 38.26 80.00
C THR A 5 -57.94 37.02 80.60
N LYS A 6 -58.99 36.52 79.93
CA LYS A 6 -59.77 35.34 80.30
C LYS A 6 -58.83 34.12 80.37
N ARG A 7 -58.55 33.62 81.59
CA ARG A 7 -57.69 32.42 81.77
C ARG A 7 -58.38 31.22 81.14
N LYS A 8 -57.76 30.62 80.12
CA LYS A 8 -58.20 29.34 79.54
C LYS A 8 -58.28 28.26 80.63
N ASP A 9 -59.40 27.53 80.65
CA ASP A 9 -59.66 26.43 81.58
C ASP A 9 -58.60 25.31 81.45
N ARG A 10 -58.34 24.59 82.54
CA ARG A 10 -57.29 23.56 82.62
C ARG A 10 -57.55 22.39 81.66
N SER A 11 -58.84 22.12 81.40
CA SER A 11 -59.32 21.11 80.46
C SER A 11 -58.86 21.40 79.02
N THR A 12 -59.06 22.63 78.54
CA THR A 12 -58.71 23.08 77.18
C THR A 12 -57.21 23.13 76.98
N LYS A 13 -56.44 23.58 77.98
CA LYS A 13 -54.96 23.52 77.93
C LYS A 13 -54.42 22.08 77.84
N ARG A 14 -55.06 21.12 78.52
CA ARG A 14 -54.67 19.69 78.43
C ARG A 14 -54.99 19.09 77.06
N ALA A 15 -56.12 19.46 76.46
CA ALA A 15 -56.49 19.05 75.11
C ALA A 15 -55.53 19.65 74.06
N GLU A 16 -55.24 20.95 74.15
CA GLU A 16 -54.26 21.64 73.30
C GLU A 16 -52.87 21.01 73.44
N ALA A 17 -52.40 20.73 74.66
CA ALA A 17 -51.13 20.06 74.89
C ALA A 17 -51.09 18.63 74.31
N ARG A 18 -52.18 17.87 74.38
CA ARG A 18 -52.28 16.54 73.77
C ARG A 18 -52.29 16.62 72.23
N ALA A 19 -52.99 17.60 71.66
CA ALA A 19 -53.02 17.84 70.22
C ALA A 19 -51.64 18.25 69.68
N LEU A 20 -50.93 19.14 70.39
CA LEU A 20 -49.56 19.53 70.05
C LEU A 20 -48.59 18.35 70.13
N LYS A 21 -48.69 17.52 71.17
CA LYS A 21 -47.89 16.28 71.29
C LYS A 21 -48.20 15.28 70.17
N ALA A 22 -49.47 15.14 69.80
CA ALA A 22 -49.88 14.26 68.70
C ALA A 22 -49.36 14.77 67.35
N LYS A 23 -49.46 16.08 67.09
CA LYS A 23 -48.85 16.72 65.91
C LYS A 23 -47.34 16.51 65.86
N ALA A 24 -46.63 16.83 66.94
CA ALA A 24 -45.18 16.65 67.02
C ALA A 24 -44.75 15.19 66.79
N LYS A 25 -45.50 14.21 67.33
CA LYS A 25 -45.23 12.79 67.10
C LYS A 25 -45.48 12.36 65.65
N LEU A 26 -46.51 12.92 65.00
CA LEU A 26 -46.79 12.64 63.58
C LEU A 26 -45.75 13.31 62.68
N GLU A 27 -45.37 14.56 62.94
CA GLU A 27 -44.32 15.28 62.23
C GLU A 27 -42.98 14.57 62.36
N ALA A 28 -42.60 14.12 63.56
CA ALA A 28 -41.39 13.32 63.77
C ALA A 28 -41.41 11.98 63.02
N ARG A 29 -42.58 11.33 62.91
CA ARG A 29 -42.72 10.09 62.13
C ARG A 29 -42.62 10.34 60.63
N LEU A 30 -43.22 11.42 60.14
CA LEU A 30 -43.16 11.80 58.73
C LEU A 30 -41.77 12.29 58.33
N SER A 31 -41.09 13.05 59.19
CA SER A 31 -39.71 13.49 58.97
C SER A 31 -38.76 12.29 58.93
N ALA A 32 -38.83 11.37 59.89
CA ALA A 32 -38.02 10.15 59.89
C ALA A 32 -38.26 9.27 58.64
N LYS A 33 -39.52 9.18 58.18
CA LYS A 33 -39.86 8.45 56.94
C LYS A 33 -39.29 9.13 55.70
N ASN A 34 -39.31 10.47 55.66
CA ASN A 34 -38.74 11.25 54.55
C ASN A 34 -37.21 11.20 54.55
N GLU A 35 -36.55 11.29 55.70
CA GLU A 35 -35.11 11.13 55.85
C GLU A 35 -34.66 9.73 55.39
N LYS A 36 -35.35 8.68 55.82
CA LYS A 36 -35.08 7.32 55.35
C LYS A 36 -35.22 7.17 53.83
N ARG A 37 -36.20 7.86 53.22
CA ARG A 37 -36.36 7.87 51.76
C ARG A 37 -35.22 8.63 51.08
N ARG A 38 -34.79 9.76 51.63
CA ARG A 38 -33.66 10.56 51.13
C ARG A 38 -32.35 9.79 51.20
N ILE A 39 -32.03 9.19 52.35
CA ILE A 39 -30.82 8.38 52.54
C ILE A 39 -30.78 7.24 51.51
N ARG A 40 -31.88 6.48 51.38
CA ARG A 40 -31.97 5.41 50.36
C ARG A 40 -31.85 5.90 48.92
N ALA A 41 -32.35 7.10 48.63
CA ALA A 41 -32.21 7.69 47.30
C ALA A 41 -30.74 8.07 47.02
N VAL A 42 -30.08 8.69 47.99
CA VAL A 42 -28.66 9.07 47.93
C VAL A 42 -27.77 7.83 47.78
N GLU A 43 -27.96 6.81 48.62
CA GLU A 43 -27.22 5.53 48.51
C GLU A 43 -27.40 4.88 47.14
N ARG A 44 -28.61 4.94 46.55
CA ARG A 44 -28.86 4.40 45.20
C ARG A 44 -28.13 5.20 44.14
N THR A 45 -28.10 6.53 44.25
CA THR A 45 -27.37 7.38 43.29
C THR A 45 -25.87 7.20 43.41
N GLU A 46 -25.33 7.11 44.62
CA GLU A 46 -23.91 6.84 44.88
C GLU A 46 -23.52 5.47 44.33
N ASN A 47 -24.28 4.43 44.64
CA ASN A 47 -24.02 3.09 44.11
C ASN A 47 -24.10 3.02 42.58
N ARG A 48 -25.02 3.79 41.95
CA ARG A 48 -25.09 3.90 40.49
C ARG A 48 -23.88 4.65 39.93
N ALA A 49 -23.46 5.74 40.56
CA ALA A 49 -22.29 6.51 40.16
C ALA A 49 -21.00 5.67 40.27
N ILE A 50 -20.81 4.94 41.37
CA ILE A 50 -19.68 4.03 41.57
C ILE A 50 -19.68 2.93 40.49
N LYS A 51 -20.82 2.28 40.23
CA LYS A 51 -20.93 1.26 39.19
C LYS A 51 -20.66 1.81 37.79
N ALA A 52 -21.14 3.01 37.49
CA ALA A 52 -20.88 3.67 36.22
C ALA A 52 -19.40 4.01 36.05
N GLY A 53 -18.76 4.53 37.11
CA GLY A 53 -17.32 4.80 37.13
C GLY A 53 -16.48 3.54 36.89
N LEU A 54 -16.78 2.45 37.59
CA LEU A 54 -16.10 1.17 37.41
C LEU A 54 -16.29 0.59 35.99
N LYS A 55 -17.49 0.75 35.41
CA LYS A 55 -17.75 0.31 34.03
C LYS A 55 -16.95 1.15 33.02
N ALA A 56 -16.98 2.47 33.17
CA ALA A 56 -16.22 3.39 32.33
C ALA A 56 -14.72 3.10 32.40
N GLN A 57 -14.18 2.82 33.59
CA GLN A 57 -12.78 2.43 33.77
C GLN A 57 -12.45 1.12 33.04
N ARG A 58 -13.28 0.08 33.19
CA ARG A 58 -13.09 -1.19 32.47
C ARG A 58 -13.13 -1.03 30.95
N ASP A 59 -14.05 -0.20 30.46
CA ASP A 59 -14.17 0.06 29.02
C ASP A 59 -12.98 0.87 28.51
N ALA A 60 -12.46 1.82 29.30
CA ALA A 60 -11.21 2.52 29.02
C ALA A 60 -9.99 1.58 29.00
N ASP A 61 -9.87 0.68 29.97
CA ASP A 61 -8.79 -0.32 30.03
C ASP A 61 -8.83 -1.24 28.80
N ARG A 62 -10.03 -1.72 28.42
CA ARG A 62 -10.22 -2.53 27.21
C ARG A 62 -9.86 -1.75 25.95
N ALA A 63 -10.20 -0.47 25.88
CA ALA A 63 -9.83 0.39 24.77
C ALA A 63 -8.31 0.58 24.71
N ALA A 64 -7.65 0.83 25.84
CA ALA A 64 -6.20 0.95 25.95
C ALA A 64 -5.48 -0.33 25.49
N VAL A 65 -5.96 -1.51 25.91
CA VAL A 65 -5.43 -2.80 25.45
C VAL A 65 -5.60 -2.99 23.94
N LYS A 66 -6.76 -2.62 23.38
CA LYS A 66 -6.97 -2.67 21.92
C LYS A 66 -6.01 -1.73 21.19
N VAL A 67 -5.84 -0.50 21.68
CA VAL A 67 -4.90 0.46 21.11
C VAL A 67 -3.48 -0.09 21.17
N ALA A 68 -3.05 -0.63 22.31
CA ALA A 68 -1.74 -1.28 22.45
C ALA A 68 -1.57 -2.45 21.47
N HIS A 69 -2.58 -3.31 21.30
CA HIS A 69 -2.54 -4.38 20.30
C HIS A 69 -2.46 -3.85 18.87
N THR A 70 -3.18 -2.79 18.54
CA THR A 70 -3.08 -2.16 17.21
C THR A 70 -1.70 -1.56 17.00
N GLN A 71 -1.13 -0.90 18.00
CA GLN A 71 0.23 -0.36 17.93
C GLN A 71 1.27 -1.48 17.75
N LEU A 72 1.19 -2.56 18.53
CA LEU A 72 2.05 -3.74 18.36
C LEU A 72 1.90 -4.37 16.98
N ARG A 73 0.68 -4.43 16.44
CA ARG A 73 0.45 -4.87 15.06
C ARG A 73 1.09 -3.91 14.06
N THR A 74 0.97 -2.60 14.23
CA THR A 74 1.60 -1.62 13.32
C THR A 74 3.12 -1.68 13.37
N VAL A 75 3.74 -1.84 14.55
CA VAL A 75 5.19 -2.01 14.70
C VAL A 75 5.65 -3.34 14.08
N ARG A 76 4.89 -4.42 14.30
CA ARG A 76 5.17 -5.72 13.68
C ARG A 76 4.98 -5.67 12.16
N GLU A 77 4.01 -4.89 11.66
CA GLU A 77 3.78 -4.62 10.24
C GLU A 77 4.78 -3.63 9.62
N GLY A 78 5.42 -2.79 10.42
CA GLY A 78 6.51 -1.89 10.01
C GLY A 78 7.80 -2.64 9.70
N LYS A 79 7.96 -3.87 10.20
CA LYS A 79 9.02 -4.77 9.76
C LYS A 79 8.75 -5.18 8.31
N ILE A 80 9.75 -4.98 7.45
CA ILE A 80 9.69 -5.16 5.99
C ILE A 80 9.24 -6.60 5.62
N LEU A 81 9.50 -7.56 6.52
CA LEU A 81 9.14 -8.97 6.38
C LEU A 81 7.90 -9.40 7.19
N ALA A 82 7.01 -8.47 7.52
CA ALA A 82 5.79 -8.81 8.24
C ALA A 82 4.92 -9.77 7.40
N PRO A 83 4.41 -10.87 7.98
CA PRO A 83 3.64 -11.87 7.24
C PRO A 83 2.38 -11.29 6.59
N GLY A 84 1.79 -10.23 7.17
CA GLY A 84 0.66 -9.50 6.59
C GLY A 84 1.03 -8.74 5.31
N ARG A 85 2.17 -8.04 5.29
CA ARG A 85 2.64 -7.33 4.09
C ARG A 85 3.05 -8.29 3.00
N VAL A 86 3.73 -9.39 3.33
CA VAL A 86 4.11 -10.43 2.34
C VAL A 86 2.86 -11.04 1.68
N LYS A 87 1.82 -11.37 2.47
CA LYS A 87 0.56 -11.88 1.92
C LYS A 87 -0.15 -10.84 1.04
N ARG A 88 -0.17 -9.56 1.44
CA ARG A 88 -0.75 -8.47 0.62
C ARG A 88 0.06 -8.28 -0.68
N ALA A 89 1.38 -8.25 -0.60
CA ALA A 89 2.27 -8.12 -1.75
C ALA A 89 2.09 -9.29 -2.73
N MET A 90 1.99 -10.53 -2.24
CA MET A 90 1.68 -11.69 -3.09
C MET A 90 0.31 -11.58 -3.76
N ARG A 91 -0.70 -11.03 -3.09
CA ARG A 91 -2.03 -10.82 -3.70
C ARG A 91 -1.99 -9.74 -4.78
N VAL A 92 -1.34 -8.62 -4.49
CA VAL A 92 -1.18 -7.52 -5.45
C VAL A 92 -0.34 -7.96 -6.65
N SER A 93 0.76 -8.70 -6.42
CA SER A 93 1.58 -9.22 -7.51
C SER A 93 0.82 -10.22 -8.37
N ARG A 94 0.01 -11.11 -7.78
CA ARG A 94 -0.87 -12.01 -8.56
C ARG A 94 -1.93 -11.29 -9.37
N LEU A 95 -2.46 -10.18 -8.85
CA LEU A 95 -3.45 -9.36 -9.55
C LEU A 95 -2.84 -8.58 -10.72
N LEU A 96 -1.62 -8.07 -10.54
CA LEU A 96 -0.89 -7.31 -11.57
C LEU A 96 -0.14 -8.21 -12.56
N ALA A 97 0.17 -9.45 -12.20
CA ALA A 97 0.86 -10.42 -13.04
C ALA A 97 0.35 -10.50 -14.48
N PRO A 98 -0.96 -10.64 -14.77
CA PRO A 98 -1.44 -10.77 -16.15
C PRO A 98 -1.18 -9.53 -17.02
N VAL A 99 -0.96 -8.36 -16.43
CA VAL A 99 -0.65 -7.12 -17.17
C VAL A 99 0.85 -6.89 -17.24
N VAL A 100 1.57 -7.08 -16.13
CA VAL A 100 3.01 -6.84 -16.08
C VAL A 100 3.78 -7.86 -16.91
N VAL A 101 3.37 -9.13 -16.91
CA VAL A 101 4.09 -10.19 -17.64
C VAL A 101 4.14 -9.89 -19.16
N PRO A 102 3.03 -9.60 -19.86
CA PRO A 102 3.09 -9.24 -21.28
C PRO A 102 3.86 -7.95 -21.57
N VAL A 103 3.78 -6.94 -20.70
CA VAL A 103 4.51 -5.67 -20.88
C VAL A 103 6.00 -5.88 -20.73
N ALA A 104 6.44 -6.58 -19.69
CA ALA A 104 7.84 -6.91 -19.48
C ALA A 104 8.39 -7.77 -20.63
N TYR A 105 7.60 -8.74 -21.12
CA TYR A 105 7.96 -9.53 -22.28
C TYR A 105 8.15 -8.66 -23.53
N ARG A 106 7.19 -7.77 -23.84
CA ARG A 106 7.29 -6.83 -24.97
C ARG A 106 8.49 -5.88 -24.86
N ALA A 107 8.77 -5.39 -23.65
CA ALA A 107 9.94 -4.56 -23.41
C ALA A 107 11.22 -5.34 -23.68
N ALA A 108 11.33 -6.58 -23.17
CA ALA A 108 12.47 -7.44 -23.39
C ALA A 108 12.70 -7.77 -24.88
N THR A 109 11.64 -8.09 -25.62
CA THR A 109 11.74 -8.38 -27.06
C THR A 109 12.08 -7.14 -27.87
N ALA A 110 11.51 -5.98 -27.55
CA ALA A 110 11.83 -4.71 -28.22
C ALA A 110 13.31 -4.32 -28.01
N THR A 111 13.81 -4.45 -26.77
CA THR A 111 15.23 -4.20 -26.49
C THR A 111 16.15 -5.15 -27.24
N ARG A 112 15.76 -6.43 -27.39
CA ARG A 112 16.54 -7.40 -28.15
C ARG A 112 16.57 -7.05 -29.63
N GLY A 113 15.42 -6.67 -30.21
CA GLY A 113 15.34 -6.19 -31.59
C GLY A 113 16.23 -4.97 -31.85
N ALA A 114 16.21 -3.97 -30.96
CA ALA A 114 17.06 -2.79 -31.09
C ALA A 114 18.56 -3.11 -31.05
N ILE A 115 18.97 -4.09 -30.22
CA ILE A 115 20.36 -4.55 -30.17
C ILE A 115 20.75 -5.26 -31.49
N ASP A 116 19.85 -6.07 -32.05
CA ASP A 116 20.08 -6.77 -33.31
C ASP A 116 20.13 -5.79 -34.50
N GLU A 117 19.32 -4.73 -34.49
CA GLU A 117 19.40 -3.60 -35.44
C GLU A 117 20.75 -2.89 -35.39
N TRP A 118 21.21 -2.50 -34.21
CA TRP A 118 22.51 -1.86 -34.06
C TRP A 118 23.67 -2.77 -34.49
N ARG A 119 23.54 -4.08 -34.27
CA ARG A 119 24.53 -5.06 -34.73
C ARG A 119 24.49 -5.21 -36.25
N ALA A 120 23.31 -5.20 -36.86
CA ALA A 120 23.11 -5.23 -38.31
C ALA A 120 23.70 -3.99 -38.98
N ASP A 121 23.40 -2.80 -38.47
CA ASP A 121 23.92 -1.52 -38.97
C ASP A 121 25.44 -1.46 -38.92
N ARG A 122 26.04 -1.95 -37.83
CA ARG A 122 27.50 -1.98 -37.68
C ARG A 122 28.19 -2.96 -38.63
N LEU A 123 27.45 -3.95 -39.12
CA LEU A 123 27.90 -4.91 -40.12
C LEU A 123 27.56 -4.49 -41.55
N GLY A 124 26.66 -3.51 -41.73
CA GLY A 124 26.21 -3.04 -43.05
C GLY A 124 25.37 -4.07 -43.80
N VAL A 125 24.71 -4.97 -43.06
CA VAL A 125 23.97 -6.12 -43.61
C VAL A 125 22.52 -6.08 -43.14
N PRO A 126 21.53 -6.48 -43.95
CA PRO A 126 20.13 -6.54 -43.55
C PRO A 126 19.92 -7.43 -42.30
N LEU A 127 19.02 -7.02 -41.41
CA LEU A 127 18.58 -7.76 -40.23
C LEU A 127 18.22 -9.23 -40.51
N THR A 128 17.55 -9.48 -41.63
CA THR A 128 17.14 -10.83 -42.07
C THR A 128 18.33 -11.74 -42.36
N GLN A 129 19.48 -11.16 -42.65
CA GLN A 129 20.72 -11.85 -42.98
C GLN A 129 21.70 -11.89 -41.80
N LEU A 130 21.38 -11.27 -40.66
CA LEU A 130 22.26 -11.27 -39.50
C LEU A 130 22.55 -12.68 -38.98
N GLY A 131 21.57 -13.58 -39.07
CA GLY A 131 21.72 -14.99 -38.70
C GLY A 131 22.61 -15.80 -39.65
N GLN A 132 22.77 -15.39 -40.91
CA GLN A 132 23.62 -16.09 -41.87
C GLN A 132 25.11 -15.75 -41.68
N PHE A 133 25.40 -14.65 -40.99
CA PHE A 133 26.74 -14.18 -40.66
C PHE A 133 27.06 -14.33 -39.16
N SER A 134 26.38 -15.25 -38.47
CA SER A 134 26.69 -15.59 -37.08
C SER A 134 27.72 -16.72 -37.02
N GLY A 135 28.81 -16.55 -36.28
CA GLY A 135 29.87 -17.55 -36.11
C GLY A 135 31.28 -16.97 -36.14
N GLN A 136 32.28 -17.85 -36.07
CA GLN A 136 33.68 -17.45 -36.25
C GLN A 136 33.87 -16.93 -37.68
N GLY A 137 34.49 -15.75 -37.82
CA GLY A 137 34.63 -15.09 -39.13
C GLY A 137 33.37 -14.40 -39.68
N GLY A 138 32.20 -14.58 -39.06
CA GLY A 138 30.91 -14.06 -39.55
C GLY A 138 30.86 -12.53 -39.74
N ARG A 139 31.52 -11.78 -38.86
CA ARG A 139 31.64 -10.32 -38.99
C ARG A 139 32.48 -9.88 -40.20
N LEU A 140 33.49 -10.66 -40.58
CA LEU A 140 34.33 -10.38 -41.74
C LEU A 140 33.61 -10.77 -43.02
N SER A 141 32.96 -11.93 -43.05
CA SER A 141 32.15 -12.35 -44.21
C SER A 141 30.97 -11.41 -44.48
N ALA A 142 30.33 -10.86 -43.43
CA ALA A 142 29.31 -9.82 -43.58
C ALA A 142 29.84 -8.57 -44.32
N ARG A 143 31.06 -8.12 -43.98
CA ARG A 143 31.70 -6.96 -44.61
C ARG A 143 32.15 -7.25 -46.04
N ILE A 144 32.67 -8.45 -46.30
CA ILE A 144 33.02 -8.90 -47.65
C ILE A 144 31.78 -8.88 -48.54
N ALA A 145 30.67 -9.47 -48.09
CA ALA A 145 29.40 -9.43 -48.82
C ALA A 145 28.85 -8.01 -49.02
N GLY A 146 29.07 -7.10 -48.06
CA GLY A 146 28.75 -5.67 -48.20
C GLY A 146 29.62 -4.96 -49.25
N ALA A 147 30.91 -5.28 -49.30
CA ALA A 147 31.84 -4.76 -50.30
C ALA A 147 31.51 -5.26 -51.71
N GLU A 148 31.18 -6.55 -51.86
CA GLU A 148 30.73 -7.14 -53.13
C GLU A 148 29.46 -6.45 -53.67
N ARG A 149 28.47 -6.17 -52.80
CA ARG A 149 27.28 -5.40 -53.22
C ARG A 149 27.63 -3.99 -53.66
N SER A 150 28.55 -3.33 -52.97
CA SER A 150 29.00 -1.98 -53.32
C SER A 150 29.70 -1.98 -54.69
N LEU A 151 30.50 -3.01 -55.00
CA LEU A 151 31.11 -3.19 -56.32
C LEU A 151 30.06 -3.41 -57.42
N ARG A 152 29.01 -4.20 -57.17
CA ARG A 152 27.91 -4.38 -58.13
C ARG A 152 27.21 -3.05 -58.45
N VAL A 153 26.96 -2.21 -57.44
CA VAL A 153 26.39 -0.86 -57.65
C VAL A 153 27.31 0.02 -58.51
N ILE A 154 28.63 -0.08 -58.35
CA ILE A 154 29.60 0.66 -59.19
C ILE A 154 29.55 0.16 -60.64
N THR A 155 29.51 -1.16 -60.85
CA THR A 155 29.38 -1.76 -62.18
C THR A 155 28.09 -1.34 -62.90
N GLU A 156 26.97 -1.33 -62.17
CA GLU A 156 25.66 -0.92 -62.71
C GLU A 156 25.61 0.57 -63.05
N ARG A 157 26.25 1.43 -62.24
CA ARG A 157 26.27 2.88 -62.48
C ARG A 157 27.23 3.32 -63.58
N LYS A 158 28.34 2.60 -63.78
CA LYS A 158 29.38 2.93 -64.77
C LYS A 158 29.76 1.73 -65.66
N PRO A 159 28.84 1.22 -66.50
CA PRO A 159 29.08 0.00 -67.27
C PRO A 159 30.09 0.14 -68.43
N LYS A 160 30.40 1.37 -68.86
CA LYS A 160 31.26 1.65 -70.03
C LYS A 160 32.65 2.19 -69.69
N ASP A 161 32.92 2.44 -68.42
CA ASP A 161 34.18 3.04 -67.97
C ASP A 161 35.26 1.96 -67.78
N ALA A 162 36.37 2.08 -68.51
CA ALA A 162 37.41 1.05 -68.56
C ALA A 162 38.18 0.93 -67.24
N GLU A 163 38.43 2.05 -66.57
CA GLU A 163 39.09 2.10 -65.26
C GLU A 163 38.21 1.45 -64.18
N SER A 164 36.91 1.74 -64.21
CA SER A 164 35.93 1.14 -63.31
C SER A 164 35.87 -0.40 -63.47
N LYS A 165 36.00 -0.92 -64.70
CA LYS A 165 36.05 -2.37 -64.95
C LYS A 165 37.31 -3.02 -64.39
N GLN A 166 38.47 -2.40 -64.58
CA GLN A 166 39.74 -2.92 -64.04
C GLN A 166 39.73 -2.92 -62.51
N PHE A 167 39.21 -1.85 -61.90
CA PHE A 167 39.04 -1.77 -60.45
C PHE A 167 38.09 -2.85 -59.92
N VAL A 168 36.93 -3.04 -60.55
CA VAL A 168 35.97 -4.07 -60.15
C VAL A 168 36.58 -5.47 -60.27
N ALA A 169 37.29 -5.77 -61.36
CA ALA A 169 37.96 -7.06 -61.53
C ALA A 169 39.00 -7.32 -60.41
N ALA A 170 39.93 -6.38 -60.20
CA ALA A 170 40.98 -6.52 -59.18
C ALA A 170 40.42 -6.62 -57.75
N MET A 171 39.33 -5.91 -57.44
CA MET A 171 38.69 -5.99 -56.11
C MET A 171 37.87 -7.27 -55.95
N THR A 172 37.29 -7.80 -57.02
CA THR A 172 36.57 -9.08 -56.98
C THR A 172 37.53 -10.23 -56.65
N ASP A 173 38.71 -10.26 -57.27
CA ASP A 173 39.74 -11.27 -56.99
C ASP A 173 40.20 -11.20 -55.52
N ARG A 174 40.52 -9.99 -55.03
CA ARG A 174 40.93 -9.77 -53.63
C ARG A 174 39.85 -10.16 -52.61
N LEU A 175 38.58 -9.89 -52.91
CA LEU A 175 37.47 -10.29 -52.05
C LEU A 175 37.28 -11.82 -52.05
N GLY A 176 37.53 -12.48 -53.19
CA GLY A 176 37.58 -13.93 -53.30
C GLY A 176 38.64 -14.53 -52.37
N ASP A 177 39.88 -14.04 -52.43
CA ASP A 177 40.98 -14.50 -51.56
C ASP A 177 40.67 -14.29 -50.07
N LEU A 178 40.11 -13.12 -49.73
CA LEU A 178 39.68 -12.81 -48.36
C LEU A 178 38.57 -13.73 -47.88
N SER A 179 37.61 -14.07 -48.74
CA SER A 179 36.51 -14.98 -48.39
C SER A 179 37.03 -16.39 -48.09
N ALA A 180 37.95 -16.90 -48.92
CA ALA A 180 38.57 -18.21 -48.74
C ALA A 180 39.39 -18.27 -47.45
N ALA A 181 40.16 -17.22 -47.15
CA ALA A 181 40.93 -17.10 -45.90
C ALA A 181 40.03 -17.09 -44.66
N VAL A 182 38.89 -16.40 -44.71
CA VAL A 182 37.93 -16.34 -43.60
C VAL A 182 37.23 -17.68 -43.37
N THR A 183 36.97 -18.47 -44.42
CA THR A 183 36.38 -19.81 -44.27
C THR A 183 37.36 -20.89 -43.81
N ALA A 184 38.66 -20.66 -44.02
CA ALA A 184 39.72 -21.60 -43.64
C ALA A 184 40.24 -21.42 -42.20
N ALA A 185 39.88 -20.31 -41.54
CA ALA A 185 40.30 -19.93 -40.19
C ALA A 185 39.23 -20.25 -39.13
#